data_AF-A0A1C6KW68-F1
#
_entry.id   AF-A0A1C6KW68-F1
#
_cell.length_a   1.000
_cell.length_b   1.000
_cell.length_c   1.000
_cell.angle_alpha   90.00
_cell.angle_beta   90.00
_cell.angle_gamma   90.00
#
_symmetry.space_group_name_H-M   'P 1'
#
loop_
_entity.id
_entity.type
_entity.pdbx_description
1 polymer ?
#
loop_
_entity_poly.entity_id
_entity_poly.type
_entity_poly.pdbx_seq_one_letter_code
_entity_poly.pdbx_strand_id
1 'polypeptide(L)'
;MQLTDEQLNQVRSMSAALLPPSEIAILLDIAADQRDYFCDICKNHRQTPIYNAYHQGRLQTKYELRQTVIKLAKAGSPAAEPLADKYMREQIVNE
;
A
#
# COMPACT_ATOMS: atom_id res chain seq x y z
N MET A 1 0.37 -20.33 6.00
CA MET A 1 0.02 -19.22 6.93
C MET A 1 -1.38 -18.74 6.59
N GLN A 2 -2.23 -18.55 7.59
CA GLN A 2 -3.55 -17.92 7.47
C GLN A 2 -3.66 -16.89 8.59
N LEU A 3 -4.28 -15.74 8.29
CA LEU A 3 -4.56 -14.68 9.26
C LEU A 3 -6.06 -14.58 9.48
N THR A 4 -6.47 -14.18 10.68
CA THR A 4 -7.86 -13.84 10.95
C THR A 4 -8.27 -12.56 10.21
N ASP A 5 -9.57 -12.33 10.04
CA ASP A 5 -10.06 -11.08 9.42
C ASP A 5 -9.59 -9.83 10.17
N GLU A 6 -9.49 -9.92 11.51
CA GLU A 6 -8.96 -8.84 12.33
C GLU A 6 -7.48 -8.57 12.04
N GLN A 7 -6.66 -9.62 11.96
CA GLN A 7 -5.25 -9.49 11.59
C GLN A 7 -5.09 -8.95 10.16
N LEU A 8 -5.95 -9.35 9.22
CA LEU A 8 -5.97 -8.78 7.86
C LEU A 8 -6.33 -7.29 7.88
N ASN A 9 -7.28 -6.86 8.71
CA ASN A 9 -7.58 -5.45 8.89
C ASN A 9 -6.38 -4.68 9.48
N GLN A 10 -5.68 -5.26 10.45
CA GLN A 10 -4.44 -4.70 11.00
C GLN A 10 -3.34 -4.55 9.93
N VAL A 11 -3.12 -5.58 9.08
CA VAL A 11 -2.21 -5.49 7.92
C VAL A 11 -2.61 -4.32 7.01
N ARG A 12 -3.90 -4.18 6.68
CA ARG A 12 -4.40 -3.09 5.83
C ARG A 12 -4.12 -1.72 6.46
N SER A 13 -4.44 -1.53 7.74
CA SER A 13 -4.24 -0.26 8.44
C SER A 13 -2.76 0.12 8.53
N MET A 14 -1.87 -0.81 8.88
CA MET A 14 -0.44 -0.55 8.97
C MET A 14 0.21 -0.31 7.60
N SER A 15 -0.23 -1.05 6.58
CA SER A 15 0.26 -0.82 5.21
C SER A 15 -0.24 0.48 4.60
N ALA A 16 -1.42 0.98 5.02
CA ALA A 16 -1.86 2.35 4.73
C ALA A 16 -0.97 3.39 5.42
N ALA A 17 -0.46 3.11 6.62
CA ALA A 17 0.59 3.92 7.23
C ALA A 17 1.99 3.74 6.56
N LEU A 18 2.06 3.06 5.42
CA LEU A 18 3.26 2.84 4.60
C LEU A 18 4.34 1.97 5.27
N LEU A 19 3.98 1.14 6.25
CA LEU A 19 4.92 0.20 6.84
C LEU A 19 5.27 -0.94 5.85
N PRO A 20 6.55 -1.39 5.81
CA PRO A 20 6.95 -2.55 5.04
C PRO A 20 6.46 -3.86 5.70
N PRO A 21 6.35 -4.97 4.93
CA PRO A 21 5.86 -6.24 5.45
C PRO A 21 6.67 -6.79 6.64
N SER A 22 7.98 -6.54 6.66
CA SER A 22 8.88 -6.98 7.73
C SER A 22 8.54 -6.35 9.09
N GLU A 23 8.19 -5.06 9.09
CA GLU A 23 7.79 -4.34 10.30
C GLU A 23 6.38 -4.75 10.74
N ILE A 24 5.45 -4.89 9.78
CA ILE A 24 4.10 -5.39 10.02
C ILE A 24 4.15 -6.79 10.66
N ALA A 25 5.05 -7.66 10.19
CA ALA A 25 5.20 -9.00 10.76
C ALA A 25 5.64 -8.98 12.23
N ILE A 26 6.52 -8.04 12.59
CA ILE A 26 6.94 -7.83 13.98
C ILE A 26 5.77 -7.31 14.82
N LEU A 27 5.02 -6.33 14.31
CA LEU A 27 3.89 -5.73 15.04
C LEU A 27 2.70 -6.69 15.23
N LEU A 28 2.50 -7.62 14.30
CA LEU A 28 1.51 -8.70 14.41
C LEU A 28 1.97 -9.87 15.28
N ASP A 29 3.17 -9.78 15.86
CA ASP A 29 3.80 -10.85 16.63
C ASP A 29 3.88 -12.18 15.84
N ILE A 30 4.19 -12.10 14.54
CA ILE A 30 4.47 -13.29 13.73
C ILE A 30 5.80 -13.89 14.22
N ALA A 31 5.78 -15.19 14.48
CA ALA A 31 6.94 -15.97 14.88
C ALA A 31 8.12 -15.75 13.92
N ALA A 32 9.34 -15.63 14.48
CA ALA A 32 10.52 -15.20 13.73
C ALA A 32 10.82 -16.05 12.50
N ASP A 33 10.59 -17.36 12.59
CA ASP A 33 10.76 -18.36 11.51
C ASP A 33 9.71 -18.25 10.39
N GLN A 34 8.61 -17.53 10.62
CA GLN A 34 7.54 -17.32 9.64
C GLN A 34 7.55 -15.93 8.98
N ARG A 35 8.39 -15.00 9.47
CA ARG A 35 8.40 -13.61 8.98
C ARG A 35 8.81 -13.50 7.51
N ASP A 36 9.79 -14.29 7.09
CA ASP A 36 10.24 -14.30 5.69
C ASP A 36 9.13 -14.80 4.76
N TYR A 37 8.38 -15.82 5.20
CA TYR A 37 7.24 -16.34 4.46
C TYR A 37 6.09 -15.33 4.38
N PHE A 38 5.78 -14.61 5.47
CA PHE A 38 4.81 -13.50 5.42
C PHE A 38 5.24 -12.41 4.43
N CYS A 39 6.52 -12.02 4.46
CA CYS A 39 7.06 -11.03 3.54
C CYS A 39 6.97 -11.48 2.07
N ASP A 40 7.23 -12.76 1.80
CA ASP A 40 7.08 -13.36 0.49
C ASP A 40 5.61 -13.33 0.03
N ILE A 41 4.67 -13.70 0.89
CA ILE A 41 3.23 -13.63 0.61
C ILE A 41 2.82 -12.22 0.19
N CYS A 42 3.20 -11.18 0.96
CA CYS A 42 2.88 -9.80 0.63
C CYS A 42 3.45 -9.34 -0.72
N LYS A 43 4.53 -9.94 -1.22
CA LYS A 43 5.20 -9.54 -2.46
C LYS A 43 4.70 -10.32 -3.68
N ASN A 44 4.57 -11.63 -3.55
CA ASN A 44 4.50 -12.54 -4.70
C ASN A 44 3.17 -13.27 -4.82
N HIS A 45 2.41 -13.44 -3.74
CA HIS A 45 1.26 -14.35 -3.71
C HIS A 45 -0.07 -13.63 -3.95
N ARG A 46 -0.29 -13.17 -5.19
CA ARG A 46 -1.40 -12.29 -5.61
C ARG A 46 -2.81 -12.81 -5.31
N GLN A 47 -2.96 -14.12 -5.12
CA GLN A 47 -4.25 -14.76 -4.87
C GLN A 47 -4.58 -14.88 -3.37
N THR A 48 -3.70 -14.40 -2.48
CA THR A 48 -3.89 -14.55 -1.04
C THR A 48 -4.60 -13.33 -0.42
N PRO A 49 -5.42 -13.54 0.64
CA PRO A 49 -6.01 -12.43 1.39
C PRO A 49 -4.98 -11.48 1.99
N ILE A 50 -3.83 -12.02 2.43
CA ILE A 50 -2.72 -11.24 3.01
C ILE A 50 -2.13 -10.28 1.98
N TYR A 51 -1.86 -10.77 0.76
CA TYR A 51 -1.42 -9.92 -0.34
C TYR A 51 -2.43 -8.79 -0.59
N ASN A 52 -3.70 -9.13 -0.71
CA ASN A 52 -4.75 -8.14 -0.96
C ASN A 52 -4.83 -7.10 0.16
N ALA A 53 -4.81 -7.50 1.43
CA ALA A 53 -4.86 -6.57 2.56
C ALA A 53 -3.66 -5.59 2.55
N TYR A 54 -2.45 -6.11 2.35
CA TYR A 54 -1.23 -5.29 2.30
C TYR A 54 -1.23 -4.29 1.14
N HIS A 55 -1.59 -4.73 -0.07
CA HIS A 55 -1.61 -3.84 -1.23
C HIS A 55 -2.79 -2.87 -1.19
N GLN A 56 -3.95 -3.28 -0.68
CA GLN A 56 -5.10 -2.40 -0.49
C GLN A 56 -4.73 -1.19 0.39
N GLY A 57 -4.09 -1.41 1.54
CA GLY A 57 -3.69 -0.31 2.42
C GLY A 57 -2.73 0.66 1.73
N ARG A 58 -1.68 0.14 1.08
CA ARG A 58 -0.71 0.98 0.35
C ARG A 58 -1.35 1.77 -0.79
N LEU A 59 -2.23 1.14 -1.56
CA LEU A 59 -2.92 1.78 -2.68
C LEU A 59 -3.92 2.83 -2.18
N GLN A 60 -4.57 2.61 -1.04
CA GLN A 60 -5.46 3.58 -0.40
C GLN A 60 -4.71 4.88 -0.09
N THR A 61 -3.54 4.80 0.56
CA THR A 61 -2.72 6.00 0.86
C THR A 61 -2.21 6.65 -0.41
N LYS A 62 -1.78 5.87 -1.41
CA LYS A 62 -1.39 6.41 -2.72
C LYS A 62 -2.54 7.19 -3.36
N TYR A 63 -3.76 6.67 -3.28
CA TYR A 63 -4.96 7.33 -3.80
C TYR A 63 -5.24 8.65 -3.08
N GLU A 64 -5.23 8.67 -1.75
CA GLU A 64 -5.47 9.87 -0.92
C GLU A 64 -4.44 10.97 -1.15
N LEU A 65 -3.16 10.61 -1.25
CA LEU A 65 -2.09 11.54 -1.59
C LEU A 65 -2.30 12.14 -2.98
N ARG A 66 -2.67 11.33 -3.97
CA ARG A 66 -2.98 11.82 -5.32
C ARG A 66 -4.18 12.75 -5.34
N GLN A 67 -5.24 12.45 -4.60
CA GLN A 67 -6.39 13.37 -4.48
C GLN A 67 -5.98 14.74 -3.95
N THR A 68 -5.14 14.77 -2.91
CA THR A 68 -4.60 16.02 -2.35
C THR A 68 -3.78 16.79 -3.39
N VAL A 69 -2.87 16.12 -4.09
CA VAL A 69 -2.05 16.75 -5.14
C VAL A 69 -2.91 17.29 -6.27
N ILE A 70 -3.89 16.51 -6.76
CA ILE A 70 -4.81 16.94 -7.82
C ILE A 70 -5.62 18.17 -7.38
N LYS A 71 -6.10 18.20 -6.13
CA LYS A 71 -6.81 19.36 -5.58
C LYS A 71 -5.93 20.61 -5.60
N LEU A 72 -4.66 20.50 -5.21
CA LEU A 72 -3.71 21.62 -5.22
C LEU A 72 -3.36 22.06 -6.64
N ALA A 73 -3.15 21.13 -7.57
CA ALA A 73 -2.87 21.44 -8.97
C ALA A 73 -4.03 22.20 -9.62
N LYS A 74 -5.28 21.76 -9.39
CA LYS A 74 -6.49 22.46 -9.87
C LYS A 74 -6.66 23.86 -9.28
N ALA A 75 -6.06 24.13 -8.13
CA ALA A 75 -6.03 25.45 -7.51
C ALA A 75 -4.86 26.33 -8.03
N GLY A 76 -4.06 25.84 -8.99
CA GLY A 76 -2.94 26.57 -9.60
C GLY A 76 -1.64 26.52 -8.81
N SER A 77 -1.44 25.50 -7.96
CA SER A 77 -0.17 25.33 -7.23
C SER A 77 0.97 24.93 -8.19
N PRO A 78 2.02 25.75 -8.37
CA PRO A 78 3.10 25.47 -9.31
C PRO A 78 3.88 24.19 -8.98
N ALA A 79 3.93 23.79 -7.71
CA ALA A 79 4.60 22.57 -7.28
C ALA A 79 3.75 21.29 -7.52
N ALA A 80 2.43 21.42 -7.59
CA ALA A 80 1.52 20.28 -7.74
C ALA A 80 1.21 19.95 -9.20
N GLU A 81 1.20 20.94 -10.09
CA GLU A 81 0.98 20.75 -11.54
C GLU A 81 1.91 19.71 -12.18
N PRO A 82 3.27 19.76 -12.02
CA PRO A 82 4.15 18.77 -12.62
C PRO A 82 3.95 17.36 -12.03
N LEU A 83 3.50 17.26 -10.78
CA LEU A 83 3.16 15.96 -10.16
C LEU A 83 1.88 15.38 -10.75
N ALA A 84 0.86 16.22 -11.00
CA ALA A 84 -0.37 15.79 -11.66
C ALA A 84 -0.09 15.29 -13.09
N ASP A 85 0.74 16.01 -13.86
CA ASP A 85 1.19 15.58 -15.18
C ASP A 85 1.90 14.23 -15.14
N LYS A 86 2.80 14.03 -14.17
CA LYS A 86 3.47 12.75 -13.95
C LYS A 86 2.47 11.64 -13.68
N TYR A 87 1.47 11.88 -12.82
CA TYR A 87 0.45 10.88 -12.50
C TYR A 87 -0.39 10.49 -13.72
N MET A 88 -0.72 11.44 -14.60
CA MET A 88 -1.43 11.16 -15.86
C MET A 88 -0.59 10.27 -16.80
N ARG A 89 0.71 10.56 -16.95
CA ARG A 89 1.61 9.73 -17.79
C ARG A 89 1.73 8.30 -17.26
N GLU A 90 1.80 8.13 -15.94
CA GLU A 90 1.87 6.80 -15.32
C GLU A 90 0.60 5.96 -15.54
N GLN A 91 -0.57 6.58 -15.75
CA GLN A 91 -1.79 5.86 -16.12
C GLN A 91 -1.70 5.28 -17.53
N ILE A 92 -1.12 6.03 -18.47
CA ILE A 92 -1.04 5.66 -19.89
C ILE A 92 -0.02 4.54 -20.14
N VAL A 93 1.05 4.46 -19.34
CA VAL A 93 2.15 3.50 -19.56
C VAL A 93 1.85 2.09 -18.99
N ASN A 94 0.75 1.91 -18.27
CA ASN A 94 0.38 0.63 -17.64
C ASN A 94 -0.89 -0.02 -18.24
N GLU A 95 -1.32 0.43 -19.43
CA GLU A 95 -2.20 -0.32 -20.35
C GLU A 95 -1.37 -0.87 -21.52
#